data_AF-A0A2D8NKG3-F1
#
_entry.id   AF-A0A2D8NKG3-F1
#
_cell.length_a   1.000
_cell.length_b   1.000
_cell.length_c   1.000
_cell.angle_alpha   90.00
_cell.angle_beta   90.00
_cell.angle_gamma   90.00
#
_symmetry.space_group_name_H-M   'P 1'
#
loop_
_entity.id
_entity.type
_entity.pdbx_description
1 polymer ?
#
loop_
_entity_poly.entity_id
_entity_poly.type
_entity_poly.pdbx_seq_one_letter_code
_entity_poly.pdbx_strand_id
1 'polypeptide(L)'
;FIFWTFTLIAGAIWANDAWGRYWGFDTKEVWTFVIWVLYAGYIHARATRGWRGTRSAWLSIIGFLAVLFNFTIVNMFFKGLHAYSGLS
;
A
#
# COMPACT_ATOMS: atom_id res chain seq x y z
N PHE A 1 6.45 8.15 2.27
CA PHE A 1 7.14 6.99 2.87
C PHE A 1 7.00 6.97 4.38
N ILE A 2 7.60 7.90 5.13
CA ILE A 2 7.54 7.92 6.62
C ILE A 2 6.10 7.83 7.16
N PHE A 3 5.19 8.69 6.70
CA PHE A 3 3.79 8.63 7.12
C PHE A 3 3.11 7.31 6.77
N TRP A 4 3.38 6.76 5.58
CA TRP A 4 2.83 5.47 5.16
C TRP A 4 3.36 4.31 6.03
N THR A 5 4.64 4.33 6.37
CA THR A 5 5.25 3.37 7.31
C THR A 5 4.58 3.46 8.68
N PHE A 6 4.36 4.66 9.19
CA PHE A 6 3.62 4.86 10.44
C PHE A 6 2.21 4.29 10.34
N THR A 7 1.46 4.61 9.28
CA THR A 7 0.10 4.10 9.06
C THR A 7 0.06 2.57 8.98
N LEU A 8 1.05 1.94 8.34
CA LEU A 8 1.17 0.47 8.29
C LEU A 8 1.34 -0.14 9.69
N ILE A 9 2.24 0.43 10.50
CA ILE A 9 2.51 -0.05 11.86
C ILE A 9 1.31 0.20 12.77
N ALA A 10 0.78 1.43 12.77
CA ALA A 10 -0.38 1.81 13.56
C ALA A 10 -1.63 0.98 13.16
N GLY A 11 -1.80 0.73 11.87
CA GLY A 11 -2.87 -0.13 11.35
C GLY A 11 -2.73 -1.58 11.81
N ALA A 12 -1.52 -2.14 11.80
CA ALA A 12 -1.28 -3.50 12.29
C ALA A 12 -1.54 -3.64 13.81
N ILE A 13 -1.14 -2.64 14.60
CA ILE A 13 -1.46 -2.61 16.05
C ILE A 13 -2.97 -2.57 16.25
N TRP A 14 -3.66 -1.68 15.54
CA TRP A 14 -5.11 -1.56 15.64
C TRP A 14 -5.85 -2.82 15.16
N ALA A 15 -5.36 -3.49 14.11
CA ALA A 15 -5.91 -4.76 13.62
C ALA A 15 -5.88 -5.84 14.70
N ASN A 16 -4.83 -5.87 15.53
CA ASN A 16 -4.74 -6.78 16.66
C ASN A 16 -5.81 -6.49 17.71
N ASP A 17 -6.05 -5.21 18.01
CA ASP A 17 -7.08 -4.81 18.98
C ASP A 17 -8.50 -5.06 18.45
N ALA A 18 -8.74 -4.90 17.14
CA ALA A 18 -10.05 -5.07 16.52
C ALA A 18 -10.40 -6.54 16.22
N TRP A 19 -9.43 -7.35 15.81
CA TRP A 19 -9.68 -8.71 15.28
C TRP A 19 -8.76 -9.80 15.85
N GLY A 20 -7.93 -9.49 16.85
CA GLY A 20 -7.05 -10.46 17.52
C GLY A 20 -5.85 -10.92 16.69
N ARG A 21 -5.50 -10.19 15.61
CA ARG A 21 -4.33 -10.48 14.77
C ARG A 21 -3.74 -9.20 14.18
N TYR A 22 -2.41 -9.14 14.08
CA TYR A 22 -1.70 -7.98 13.51
C TYR A 22 -1.87 -7.83 11.99
N TRP A 23 -2.13 -8.93 11.30
CA TRP A 23 -2.22 -8.96 9.84
C TRP A 23 -3.09 -10.15 9.39
N GLY A 24 -4.10 -9.87 8.58
CA GLY A 24 -5.04 -10.82 8.03
C GLY A 24 -4.80 -11.22 6.57
N PHE A 25 -3.86 -10.57 5.87
CA PHE A 25 -3.63 -10.74 4.43
C PHE A 25 -4.90 -10.49 3.59
N ASP A 26 -5.80 -9.63 4.07
CA ASP A 26 -6.94 -9.23 3.25
C ASP A 26 -6.48 -8.30 2.11
N THR A 27 -7.37 -8.12 1.13
CA THR A 27 -7.01 -7.37 -0.08
C THR A 27 -6.58 -5.93 0.22
N LYS A 28 -7.13 -5.26 1.23
CA LYS A 28 -6.73 -3.88 1.56
C LYS A 28 -5.34 -3.86 2.20
N GLU A 29 -5.10 -4.75 3.16
CA GLU A 29 -3.79 -4.92 3.81
C GLU A 29 -2.69 -5.26 2.79
N VAL A 30 -2.91 -6.26 1.94
CA VAL A 30 -1.93 -6.72 0.94
C VAL A 30 -1.55 -5.59 -0.02
N TRP A 31 -2.52 -4.85 -0.55
CA TRP A 31 -2.22 -3.79 -1.50
C TRP A 31 -1.55 -2.57 -0.87
N THR A 32 -1.92 -2.22 0.37
CA THR A 32 -1.20 -1.19 1.14
C THR A 32 0.27 -1.57 1.31
N PHE A 33 0.57 -2.86 1.53
CA PHE A 33 1.94 -3.37 1.62
C PHE A 33 2.66 -3.35 0.27
N VAL A 34 2.01 -3.80 -0.82
CA VAL A 34 2.59 -3.78 -2.18
C VAL A 34 2.99 -2.36 -2.59
N ILE A 35 2.11 -1.37 -2.40
CA ILE A 35 2.40 0.02 -2.72
C ILE A 35 3.56 0.53 -1.87
N TRP A 36 3.58 0.20 -0.57
CA TRP A 36 4.68 0.56 0.31
C TRP A 36 6.03 0.02 -0.17
N VAL A 37 6.09 -1.25 -0.61
CA VAL A 37 7.30 -1.87 -1.18
C VAL A 37 7.74 -1.17 -2.47
N LEU A 38 6.81 -0.83 -3.37
CA LEU A 38 7.12 -0.11 -4.60
C LEU A 38 7.75 1.26 -4.31
N TYR A 39 7.18 2.01 -3.35
CA TYR A 39 7.75 3.30 -2.94
C TYR A 39 9.08 3.16 -2.19
N ALA A 40 9.26 2.10 -1.39
CA ALA A 40 10.55 1.77 -0.79
C ALA A 40 11.61 1.52 -1.87
N GLY A 41 11.28 0.72 -2.88
CA GLY A 41 12.13 0.43 -4.03
C GLY A 41 12.47 1.69 -4.85
N TYR A 42 11.49 2.57 -5.06
CA TYR A 42 11.72 3.87 -5.71
C TYR A 42 12.71 4.74 -4.94
N ILE A 43 12.54 4.88 -3.62
CA ILE A 43 13.45 5.68 -2.78
C ILE A 43 14.84 5.05 -2.72
N HIS A 44 14.91 3.72 -2.59
CA HIS A 44 16.16 2.97 -2.61
C HIS A 44 16.91 3.19 -3.93
N ALA A 45 16.21 3.03 -5.07
CA ALA A 45 16.76 3.32 -6.39
C ALA A 45 17.24 4.77 -6.51
N ARG A 46 16.51 5.76 -5.99
CA ARG A 46 16.95 7.16 -6.00
C ARG A 46 18.20 7.41 -5.16
N ALA A 47 18.42 6.62 -4.11
CA ALA A 47 19.63 6.67 -3.29
C ALA A 47 20.83 5.96 -3.94
N THR A 48 20.62 5.02 -4.86
CA THR A 48 21.68 4.31 -5.59
C THR A 48 22.28 5.15 -6.73
N ARG A 49 23.62 5.21 -6.80
CA ARG A 49 24.33 5.89 -7.90
C ARG A 49 24.03 5.19 -9.24
N GLY A 50 23.61 5.95 -10.26
CA GLY A 50 23.29 5.42 -11.59
C GLY A 50 21.82 5.08 -11.87
N TRP A 51 20.94 5.28 -10.89
CA TRP A 51 19.49 5.11 -11.03
C TRP A 51 18.70 6.42 -11.20
N ARG A 52 19.42 7.55 -11.21
CA ARG A 52 18.84 8.87 -11.52
C ARG A 52 18.44 8.96 -13.00
N GLY A 53 17.34 9.67 -13.29
CA GLY A 53 16.78 9.79 -14.64
C GLY A 53 15.68 8.78 -14.95
N THR A 54 15.62 8.31 -16.19
CA THR A 54 14.50 7.53 -16.79
C THR A 54 14.15 6.25 -16.02
N ARG A 55 15.14 5.56 -15.43
CA ARG A 55 14.90 4.35 -14.63
C ARG A 55 14.07 4.63 -13.37
N SER A 56 14.40 5.71 -12.65
CA SER A 56 13.59 6.13 -11.49
C SER A 56 12.21 6.66 -11.89
N ALA A 57 12.08 7.27 -13.08
CA ALA A 57 10.79 7.74 -13.59
C ALA A 57 9.82 6.57 -13.81
N TRP A 58 10.28 5.45 -14.40
CA TRP A 58 9.47 4.24 -14.53
C TRP A 58 9.02 3.66 -13.19
N LEU A 59 9.90 3.61 -12.19
CA LEU A 59 9.52 3.18 -10.84
C LEU A 59 8.44 4.08 -10.22
N SER A 60 8.52 5.40 -10.45
CA SER A 60 7.50 6.34 -9.99
C SER A 60 6.16 6.14 -10.71
N ILE A 61 6.17 5.85 -12.02
CA ILE A 61 4.96 5.56 -12.80
C ILE A 61 4.31 4.26 -12.31
N ILE A 62 5.09 3.20 -12.12
CA ILE A 62 4.59 1.92 -11.61
C ILE A 62 3.99 2.09 -10.20
N GLY A 63 4.68 2.82 -9.31
CA GLY A 63 4.15 3.14 -7.98
C GLY A 63 2.84 3.91 -8.04
N PHE A 64 2.73 4.89 -8.93
CA PHE A 64 1.50 5.67 -9.13
C PHE A 64 0.36 4.82 -9.70
N LEU A 65 0.63 3.96 -10.69
CA LEU A 65 -0.35 3.04 -11.25
C LEU A 65 -0.84 2.02 -10.21
N ALA A 66 0.03 1.55 -9.32
CA ALA A 66 -0.37 0.66 -8.22
C ALA A 66 -1.31 1.36 -7.23
N VAL A 67 -1.08 2.65 -6.94
CA VAL A 67 -2.01 3.47 -6.13
C VAL A 67 -3.37 3.60 -6.84
N LEU A 68 -3.37 3.96 -8.14
CA LEU A 68 -4.61 4.06 -8.91
C LEU A 68 -5.35 2.73 -8.96
N PHE A 69 -4.65 1.61 -9.17
CA PHE A 69 -5.23 0.27 -9.17
C PHE A 69 -5.86 -0.04 -7.81
N ASN A 70 -5.22 0.29 -6.70
CA ASN A 70 -5.80 0.07 -5.39
C ASN A 70 -7.05 0.93 -5.14
N PHE A 71 -7.03 2.21 -5.50
CA PHE A 71 -8.19 3.08 -5.35
C PHE A 71 -9.36 2.72 -6.26
N THR A 72 -9.08 2.24 -7.48
CA THR A 72 -10.11 1.93 -8.48
C THR A 72 -10.54 0.46 -8.42
N ILE A 73 -9.62 -0.47 -8.62
CA ILE A 73 -9.97 -1.89 -8.77
C ILE A 73 -10.14 -2.56 -7.41
N VAL A 74 -9.19 -2.37 -6.49
CA VAL A 74 -9.23 -3.07 -5.21
C VAL A 74 -10.44 -2.65 -4.39
N ASN A 75 -10.69 -1.33 -4.28
CA ASN A 75 -11.83 -0.84 -3.52
C ASN A 75 -13.19 -1.16 -4.17
N MET A 76 -13.27 -1.25 -5.49
CA MET A 76 -14.54 -1.44 -6.19
C MET A 76 -14.92 -2.92 -6.35
N PHE A 77 -13.93 -3.81 -6.50
CA PHE A 77 -14.17 -5.24 -6.79
C PHE A 77 -13.89 -6.18 -5.61
N PHE A 78 -13.09 -5.76 -4.61
CA PHE A 78 -12.75 -6.62 -3.48
C PHE A 78 -13.36 -6.07 -2.19
N LYS A 79 -14.50 -6.65 -1.79
CA LYS A 79 -15.14 -6.37 -0.49
C LYS A 79 -14.41 -7.13 0.61
N GLY A 80 -13.62 -6.41 1.42
CA GLY A 80 -13.05 -6.92 2.67
C GLY A 80 -13.93 -6.58 3.88
N LEU A 81 -13.59 -7.12 5.06
CA LEU A 81 -14.24 -6.88 6.38
C LEU A 81 -14.40 -5.39 6.78
N HIS A 82 -13.89 -4.46 5.97
CA HIS A 82 -13.99 -3.00 6.13
C HIS A 82 -15.09 -2.39 5.24
N ALA A 83 -16.17 -3.12 4.97
CA ALA A 83 -17.36 -2.58 4.33
C ALA A 83 -18.26 -1.93 5.40
N TYR A 84 -17.95 -0.69 5.78
CA TYR A 84 -18.86 0.16 6.57
C TYR A 84 -19.86 0.91 5.67
N SER A 85 -20.25 0.36 4.52
CA SER A 85 -21.43 0.84 3.81
C SER A 85 -22.61 0.00 4.27
N GLY A 86 -23.28 0.45 5.34
CA GLY A 86 -24.60 -0.03 5.74
C GLY A 86 -25.67 0.31 4.70
N LEU A 87 -25.46 -0.16 3.48
CA LEU A 87 -26.44 -0.18 2.40
C LEU A 87 -26.61 -1.65 2.01
N SER A 88 -27.46 -2.31 2.80
CA SER A 88 -28.29 -3.43 2.37
C SER A 88 -29.72 -2.91 2.22
#